data_AF-A0A964MM23-F1
#
_entry.id   AF-A0A964MM23-F1
#
_cell.length_a   1.000
_cell.length_b   1.000
_cell.length_c   1.000
_cell.angle_alpha   90.00
_cell.angle_beta   90.00
_cell.angle_gamma   90.00
#
_symmetry.space_group_name_H-M   'P 1'
#
loop_
_entity.id
_entity.type
_entity.pdbx_description
1 polymer ?
#
loop_
_entity_poly.entity_id
_entity_poly.type
_entity_poly.pdbx_seq_one_letter_code
_entity_poly.pdbx_strand_id
1 'polypeptide(L)'
;MFSLGSLASSSTGSSGGKVDLVIQGWHWPLLLAVIGAMLLIDILVVHRNAHEIHTKEAAIESAVWISVGLLFGLVMLWEFGSAAAGEYMGGYLIEKSLSVDNVFVWAVLFAHFQVPKMYQHRVLFWGIFGALAMRVGFIFAGVAIINTFKVTLILFGLFLLYSGIKLLQSH
;
A
#
# COMPACT_ATOMS: atom_id res chain seq x y z
N MET A 1 23.24 -49.83 13.13
CA MET A 1 22.82 -49.20 11.85
C MET A 1 22.19 -47.87 12.22
N PHE A 2 22.97 -46.80 12.10
CA PHE A 2 22.68 -45.46 12.61
C PHE A 2 21.50 -44.83 11.86
N SER A 3 20.50 -44.35 12.60
CA SER A 3 19.33 -43.66 12.06
C SER A 3 19.68 -42.22 11.68
N LEU A 4 19.92 -41.99 10.39
CA LEU A 4 20.04 -40.67 9.75
C LEU A 4 18.69 -39.91 9.68
N GLY A 5 17.60 -40.44 10.26
CA GLY A 5 16.28 -39.79 10.28
C GLY A 5 16.05 -38.82 11.44
N SER A 6 16.96 -38.72 12.41
CA SER A 6 16.76 -37.89 13.61
C SER A 6 17.39 -36.48 13.54
N LEU A 7 18.14 -36.17 12.48
CA LEU A 7 18.90 -34.91 12.35
C LEU A 7 18.25 -33.83 11.47
N ALA A 8 17.03 -34.05 10.97
CA ALA A 8 16.28 -33.04 10.22
C ALA A 8 15.18 -32.32 11.03
N SER A 9 15.12 -32.51 12.36
CA SER A 9 14.12 -31.89 13.23
C SER A 9 14.70 -30.92 14.28
N SER A 10 15.98 -30.56 14.15
CA SER A 10 16.57 -29.46 14.91
C SER A 10 16.73 -28.21 14.04
N SER A 11 15.63 -27.66 13.53
CA SER A 11 15.55 -26.21 13.32
C SER A 11 15.23 -25.60 14.68
N THR A 12 16.28 -25.55 15.49
CA THR A 12 16.47 -24.76 16.70
C THR A 12 15.60 -23.51 16.69
N GLY A 13 14.70 -23.44 17.66
CA GLY A 13 13.78 -22.32 17.84
C GLY A 13 14.53 -21.01 17.94
N SER A 14 14.33 -20.17 16.94
CA SER A 14 14.43 -18.73 17.13
C SER A 14 13.19 -18.31 17.93
N SER A 15 13.32 -18.29 19.25
CA SER A 15 12.50 -17.44 20.13
C SER A 15 12.93 -15.98 19.94
N GLY A 16 12.81 -15.46 18.71
CA GLY A 16 12.59 -14.04 18.50
C GLY A 16 11.13 -13.83 18.83
N GLY A 17 10.82 -12.98 19.80
CA GLY A 17 9.45 -12.69 20.23
C GLY A 17 8.58 -12.28 19.06
N LYS A 18 7.95 -13.26 18.41
CA LYS A 18 6.81 -13.03 17.53
C LYS A 18 5.73 -12.55 18.47
N VAL A 19 5.47 -11.26 18.44
CA VAL A 19 4.24 -10.72 18.99
C VAL A 19 3.13 -11.42 18.22
N ASP A 20 2.53 -12.43 18.84
CA ASP A 20 1.31 -13.05 18.33
C ASP A 20 0.22 -12.00 18.45
N LEU A 21 0.16 -11.13 17.44
CA LEU A 21 -0.96 -10.23 17.22
C LEU A 21 -2.13 -11.15 16.89
N VAL A 22 -2.88 -11.55 17.92
CA VAL A 22 -4.17 -12.22 17.75
C VAL A 22 -5.09 -11.18 17.11
N ILE A 23 -5.10 -11.13 15.79
CA ILE A 23 -5.95 -10.21 15.02
C ILE A 23 -7.39 -10.72 15.18
N GLN A 24 -8.01 -10.28 16.27
CA GLN A 24 -9.40 -10.52 16.57
C GLN A 24 -10.24 -10.01 15.39
N GLY A 25 -11.25 -10.78 14.96
CA GLY A 25 -12.03 -10.48 13.75
C GLY A 25 -12.69 -9.09 13.75
N TRP A 26 -12.81 -8.45 14.91
CA TRP A 26 -13.35 -7.09 15.09
C TRP A 26 -12.41 -5.96 14.60
N HIS A 27 -11.10 -6.21 14.51
CA HIS A 27 -10.15 -5.21 14.02
C HIS A 27 -10.39 -4.86 12.54
N TRP A 28 -10.87 -5.81 11.74
CA TRP A 28 -11.20 -5.60 10.33
C TRP A 28 -12.36 -4.62 10.09
N PRO A 29 -13.55 -4.80 10.68
CA PRO A 29 -14.62 -3.83 10.56
C PRO A 29 -14.27 -2.49 11.23
N LEU A 30 -13.48 -2.47 12.30
CA LEU A 30 -12.99 -1.22 12.91
C LEU A 30 -12.08 -0.45 11.95
N LEU A 31 -11.11 -1.12 11.31
CA LEU A 31 -10.21 -0.53 10.33
C LEU A 31 -11.00 0.03 9.13
N LEU A 32 -11.94 -0.75 8.60
CA LEU A 32 -12.81 -0.32 7.51
C LEU A 32 -13.68 0.88 7.90
N ALA A 33 -14.19 0.90 9.14
CA ALA A 33 -14.96 2.02 9.66
C ALA A 33 -14.11 3.29 9.81
N VAL A 34 -12.87 3.17 10.29
CA VAL A 34 -11.94 4.30 10.41
C VAL A 34 -11.56 4.84 9.03
N ILE A 35 -11.22 3.97 8.08
CA ILE A 35 -10.95 4.37 6.69
C ILE A 35 -12.16 5.08 6.09
N GLY A 36 -13.35 4.49 6.21
CA GLY A 36 -14.60 5.07 5.69
C GLY A 36 -14.95 6.41 6.33
N ALA A 37 -14.76 6.55 7.65
CA ALA A 37 -14.97 7.80 8.37
C ALA A 37 -13.98 8.88 7.95
N MET A 38 -12.69 8.54 7.82
CA MET A 38 -11.66 9.47 7.36
C MET A 38 -11.94 9.94 5.92
N LEU A 39 -12.42 9.05 5.05
CA LEU A 39 -12.82 9.37 3.67
C LEU A 39 -14.07 10.27 3.63
N LEU A 40 -15.06 10.01 4.49
CA LEU A 40 -16.23 10.87 4.66
C LEU A 40 -15.84 12.26 5.17
N ILE A 41 -14.91 12.35 6.12
CA ILE A 41 -14.41 13.61 6.67
C ILE A 41 -13.64 14.40 5.60
N ASP A 42 -12.78 13.74 4.82
CA ASP A 42 -12.06 14.36 3.71
C ASP A 42 -13.04 14.92 2.66
N ILE A 43 -14.14 14.22 2.39
CA ILE A 43 -15.24 14.71 1.54
C ILE A 43 -15.97 15.91 2.16
N LEU A 44 -16.35 15.85 3.44
CA LEU A 44 -17.22 16.85 4.08
C LEU A 44 -16.49 18.13 4.47
N VAL A 45 -15.20 18.03 4.81
CA VAL A 45 -14.41 19.12 5.43
C VAL A 45 -13.43 19.75 4.46
N VAL A 46 -12.75 18.95 3.63
CA VAL A 46 -11.62 19.43 2.80
C VAL A 46 -12.10 20.02 1.46
N HIS A 47 -13.27 19.61 0.95
CA HIS A 47 -13.76 20.01 -0.38
C HIS A 47 -14.39 21.41 -0.47
N ARG A 48 -14.18 22.27 0.54
CA ARG A 48 -14.76 23.63 0.52
C ARG A 48 -13.91 24.67 -0.23
N ASN A 49 -12.59 24.49 -0.40
CA ASN A 49 -11.75 25.52 -1.01
C ASN A 49 -10.73 24.95 -2.00
N ALA A 50 -10.91 25.27 -3.28
CA ALA A 50 -9.90 25.05 -4.31
C ALA A 50 -8.82 26.13 -4.18
N HIS A 51 -7.64 25.77 -3.69
CA HIS A 51 -6.43 26.58 -3.81
C HIS A 51 -5.52 25.94 -4.85
N GLU A 52 -5.03 26.75 -5.78
CA GLU A 52 -4.03 26.32 -6.76
C GLU A 52 -2.70 26.12 -6.04
N ILE A 53 -2.40 24.89 -5.63
CA ILE A 53 -1.12 24.57 -5.01
C ILE A 53 -0.05 24.61 -6.11
N HIS A 54 0.89 25.55 -5.98
CA HIS A 54 2.03 25.65 -6.87
C HIS A 54 2.93 24.40 -6.72
N THR A 55 3.41 23.82 -7.82
CA THR A 55 4.12 22.52 -7.82
C THR A 55 5.36 22.50 -6.90
N LYS A 56 5.99 23.65 -6.67
CA LYS A 56 7.12 23.76 -5.73
C LYS A 56 6.70 23.62 -4.27
N GLU A 57 5.52 24.13 -3.94
CA GLU A 57 4.99 24.09 -2.56
C GLU A 57 4.57 22.67 -2.20
N ALA A 58 3.86 21.97 -3.10
CA ALA A 58 3.53 20.56 -2.95
C ALA A 58 4.77 19.64 -2.81
N ALA A 59 5.84 19.95 -3.55
CA ALA A 59 7.10 19.20 -3.46
C ALA A 59 7.82 19.43 -2.12
N ILE A 60 7.81 20.67 -1.61
CA ILE A 60 8.39 20.99 -0.31
C ILE A 60 7.59 20.35 0.81
N GLU A 61 6.26 20.43 0.78
CA GLU A 61 5.40 19.75 1.77
C GLU A 61 5.66 18.24 1.78
N SER A 62 5.73 17.61 0.60
CA SER A 62 6.05 16.19 0.48
C SER A 62 7.42 15.86 1.05
N ALA A 63 8.43 16.70 0.78
CA ALA A 63 9.79 16.51 1.30
C ALA A 63 9.84 16.65 2.83
N VAL A 64 9.08 17.59 3.42
CA VAL A 64 8.96 17.76 4.86
C VAL A 64 8.34 16.51 5.49
N TRP A 65 7.22 16.02 4.95
CA TRP A 65 6.57 14.80 5.45
C TRP A 65 7.44 13.56 5.33
N ILE A 66 8.19 13.41 4.24
CA ILE A 66 9.14 12.31 4.07
C ILE A 66 10.26 12.42 5.12
N SER A 67 10.78 13.62 5.33
CA SER A 67 11.85 13.87 6.30
C SER A 67 11.41 13.53 7.72
N VAL A 68 10.19 13.91 8.11
CA VAL A 68 9.61 13.55 9.41
C VAL A 68 9.49 12.03 9.58
N GLY A 69 9.00 11.33 8.55
CA GLY A 69 8.89 9.87 8.58
C GLY A 69 10.26 9.17 8.71
N LEU A 70 11.28 9.67 8.01
CA LEU A 70 12.65 9.17 8.10
C LEU A 70 13.29 9.46 9.45
N LEU A 71 13.11 10.67 9.98
CA LEU A 71 13.58 11.05 11.32
C LEU A 71 12.98 10.16 12.40
N PHE A 72 11.67 9.86 12.30
CA PHE A 72 11.04 8.91 13.21
C PHE A 72 11.64 7.51 13.09
N GLY A 73 12.00 7.07 11.88
CA GLY A 73 12.74 5.82 11.68
C GLY A 73 14.12 5.81 12.37
N LEU A 74 14.82 6.94 12.39
CA LEU A 74 16.09 7.09 13.13
C LEU A 74 15.86 7.06 14.65
N VAL A 75 14.78 7.65 15.15
CA VAL A 75 14.38 7.55 16.56
C VAL A 75 14.07 6.10 16.92
N MET A 76 13.34 5.37 16.06
CA MET A 76 13.08 3.94 16.24
C MET A 76 14.37 3.12 16.28
N LEU A 77 15.36 3.48 15.46
CA LEU A 77 16.68 2.83 15.47
C LEU A 77 17.44 3.08 16.78
N TRP A 78 17.35 4.30 17.31
CA TRP A 78 18.06 4.68 18.53
C TRP A 78 17.45 4.06 19.79
N GLU A 79 16.12 4.03 19.88
CA GLU A 79 15.40 3.59 21.08
C GLU A 79 15.08 2.08 21.08
N PHE A 80 14.68 1.52 19.93
CA PHE A 80 14.17 0.15 19.81
C PHE A 80 15.09 -0.79 19.02
N GLY A 81 16.22 -0.28 18.52
CA GLY A 81 17.23 -1.04 17.79
C GLY A 81 16.88 -1.34 16.33
N SER A 82 17.78 -2.07 15.66
CA SER A 82 17.74 -2.26 14.21
C SER A 82 16.57 -3.11 13.70
N ALA A 83 16.06 -4.04 14.50
CA ALA A 83 14.93 -4.90 14.12
C ALA A 83 13.63 -4.10 13.99
N ALA A 84 13.26 -3.33 15.02
CA ALA A 84 12.05 -2.51 15.02
C ALA A 84 12.13 -1.37 13.99
N ALA A 85 13.30 -0.76 13.81
CA ALA A 85 13.52 0.24 12.76
C ALA A 85 13.38 -0.36 11.35
N GLY A 86 13.83 -1.61 11.15
CA GLY A 86 13.67 -2.32 9.89
C GLY A 86 12.21 -2.62 9.56
N GLU A 87 11.42 -3.07 10.54
CA GLU A 87 9.97 -3.28 10.37
C GLU A 87 9.22 -1.97 10.08
N TYR A 88 9.52 -0.90 10.83
CA TYR A 88 8.96 0.42 10.57
C TYR A 88 9.32 0.93 9.18
N MET A 89 10.60 0.84 8.78
CA MET A 89 11.04 1.31 7.46
C MET A 89 10.42 0.49 6.34
N GLY A 90 10.31 -0.83 6.51
CA GLY A 90 9.62 -1.70 5.57
C GLY A 90 8.15 -1.32 5.38
N GLY A 91 7.42 -1.12 6.48
CA GLY A 91 6.04 -0.65 6.44
C GLY A 91 5.90 0.73 5.81
N TYR A 92 6.72 1.68 6.24
CA TYR A 92 6.74 3.04 5.71
C TYR A 92 6.97 3.07 4.19
N LEU A 93 7.95 2.32 3.68
CA LEU A 93 8.24 2.25 2.24
C LEU A 93 7.10 1.58 1.46
N ILE A 94 6.49 0.53 2.00
CA ILE A 94 5.32 -0.11 1.38
C ILE A 94 4.16 0.88 1.28
N GLU A 95 3.85 1.61 2.35
CA GLU A 95 2.77 2.61 2.35
C GLU A 95 3.05 3.78 1.40
N LYS A 96 4.30 4.28 1.36
CA LYS A 96 4.69 5.32 0.41
C LYS A 96 4.61 4.81 -1.04
N SER A 97 5.10 3.62 -1.34
CA SER A 97 5.06 3.06 -2.70
C SER A 97 3.63 2.88 -3.21
N LEU A 98 2.72 2.41 -2.36
CA LEU A 98 1.30 2.25 -2.70
C LEU A 98 0.62 3.59 -2.99
N SER A 99 1.02 4.65 -2.28
CA SER A 99 0.55 6.02 -2.53
C SER A 99 1.09 6.58 -3.85
N VAL A 100 2.38 6.34 -4.15
CA VAL A 100 3.04 6.79 -5.39
C VAL A 100 2.50 6.07 -6.62
N ASP A 101 2.23 4.77 -6.53
CA ASP A 101 1.62 3.97 -7.60
C ASP A 101 0.29 4.57 -8.07
N ASN A 102 -0.56 4.96 -7.12
CA ASN A 102 -1.83 5.61 -7.42
C ASN A 102 -1.65 6.96 -8.14
N VAL A 103 -0.72 7.81 -7.67
CA VAL A 103 -0.46 9.13 -8.29
C VAL A 103 0.14 8.99 -9.69
N PHE A 104 1.01 7.99 -9.89
CA PHE A 104 1.64 7.72 -11.19
C PHE A 104 0.61 7.37 -12.27
N VAL A 105 -0.35 6.49 -11.95
CA VAL A 105 -1.44 6.14 -12.87
C VAL A 105 -2.23 7.39 -13.28
N TRP A 106 -2.55 8.27 -12.33
CA TRP A 106 -3.25 9.54 -12.63
C TRP A 106 -2.41 10.48 -13.49
N ALA A 107 -1.11 10.60 -13.24
CA ALA A 107 -0.21 11.42 -14.03
C ALA A 107 -0.14 10.95 -15.50
N VAL A 108 0.00 9.63 -15.71
CA VAL A 108 -0.02 9.02 -17.06
C VAL A 108 -1.37 9.23 -17.74
N LEU A 109 -2.48 9.08 -17.01
CA LEU A 109 -3.82 9.28 -17.54
C LEU A 109 -4.04 10.74 -17.99
N PHE A 110 -3.67 11.72 -17.17
CA PHE A 110 -3.78 13.13 -17.55
C PHE A 110 -2.86 13.52 -18.72
N ALA A 111 -1.67 12.91 -18.79
CA ALA A 111 -0.75 13.10 -19.92
C ALA A 111 -1.35 12.53 -21.22
N HIS A 112 -1.94 11.34 -21.16
CA HIS A 112 -2.55 10.69 -22.32
C HIS A 112 -3.75 11.48 -22.86
N PHE A 113 -4.61 11.99 -21.98
CA PHE A 113 -5.82 12.74 -22.36
C PHE A 113 -5.62 14.25 -22.48
N GLN A 114 -4.40 14.76 -22.31
CA GLN A 114 -4.05 16.19 -22.35
C GLN A 114 -4.99 17.09 -21.52
N VAL A 115 -5.35 16.64 -20.31
CA VAL A 115 -6.33 17.33 -19.47
C VAL A 115 -5.78 18.67 -18.96
N PRO A 116 -6.44 19.80 -19.25
CA PRO A 116 -6.02 21.12 -18.75
C PRO A 116 -5.95 21.16 -17.22
N LYS A 117 -4.92 21.82 -16.66
CA LYS A 117 -4.65 21.86 -15.21
C LYS A 117 -5.85 22.31 -14.36
N MET A 118 -6.66 23.23 -14.88
CA MET A 118 -7.89 23.72 -14.22
C MET A 118 -8.89 22.61 -13.90
N TYR A 119 -8.94 21.54 -14.70
CA TYR A 119 -9.88 20.43 -14.50
C TYR A 119 -9.27 19.23 -13.77
N GLN A 120 -7.94 19.19 -13.58
CA GLN A 120 -7.27 18.04 -12.98
C GLN A 120 -7.78 17.73 -11.58
N HIS A 121 -7.99 18.73 -10.71
CA HIS A 121 -8.54 18.51 -9.36
C HIS A 121 -9.95 17.90 -9.38
N ARG A 122 -10.81 18.36 -10.28
CA ARG A 122 -12.20 17.85 -10.39
C ARG A 122 -12.22 16.42 -10.93
N VAL A 123 -11.41 16.14 -11.94
CA VAL A 123 -11.32 14.80 -12.53
C VAL A 123 -10.65 13.84 -11.55
N LEU A 124 -9.60 14.27 -10.86
CA LEU A 124 -8.92 13.48 -9.83
C LEU A 124 -9.88 13.11 -8.70
N PHE A 125 -10.68 14.07 -8.22
CA PHE A 125 -11.67 13.83 -7.18
C PHE A 125 -12.64 12.71 -7.57
N TRP A 126 -13.38 12.87 -8.67
CA TRP A 126 -14.33 11.85 -9.15
C TRP A 126 -13.64 10.55 -9.54
N GLY A 127 -12.42 10.65 -10.05
CA GLY A 127 -11.58 9.53 -10.43
C GLY A 127 -11.17 8.65 -9.27
N ILE A 128 -10.75 9.23 -8.14
CA ILE A 128 -10.37 8.48 -6.93
C ILE A 128 -11.56 7.66 -6.42
N PHE A 129 -12.78 8.19 -6.41
CA PHE A 129 -13.98 7.42 -6.04
C PHE A 129 -14.23 6.25 -6.97
N GLY A 130 -14.17 6.49 -8.29
CA GLY A 130 -14.34 5.44 -9.28
C GLY A 130 -13.28 4.34 -9.14
N ALA A 131 -12.02 4.73 -8.96
CA ALA A 131 -10.91 3.81 -8.77
C ALA A 131 -11.02 3.01 -7.46
N LEU A 132 -11.42 3.66 -6.36
CA LEU A 132 -11.62 3.00 -5.08
C LEU A 132 -12.80 2.01 -5.13
N ALA A 133 -13.92 2.41 -5.74
CA ALA A 133 -15.08 1.54 -5.91
C ALA A 133 -14.74 0.32 -6.77
N MET A 134 -14.06 0.53 -7.91
CA MET A 134 -13.56 -0.55 -8.76
C MET A 134 -12.60 -1.44 -7.99
N ARG A 135 -11.69 -0.88 -7.20
CA ARG A 135 -10.74 -1.64 -6.37
C ARG A 135 -11.47 -2.53 -5.38
N VAL A 136 -12.45 -2.02 -4.65
CA VAL A 136 -13.26 -2.80 -3.70
C VAL A 136 -14.04 -3.89 -4.44
N GLY A 137 -14.65 -3.56 -5.58
CA GLY A 137 -15.36 -4.53 -6.43
C GLY A 137 -14.45 -5.66 -6.93
N PHE A 138 -13.26 -5.33 -7.45
CA PHE A 138 -12.27 -6.31 -7.91
C PHE A 138 -11.74 -7.17 -6.77
N ILE A 139 -11.56 -6.63 -5.56
CA ILE A 139 -11.14 -7.41 -4.40
C ILE A 139 -12.21 -8.45 -4.04
N PHE A 140 -13.49 -8.05 -3.91
CA PHE A 140 -14.56 -8.99 -3.59
C PHE A 140 -14.77 -10.02 -4.69
N ALA A 141 -14.74 -9.60 -5.96
CA ALA A 141 -14.82 -10.50 -7.10
C ALA A 141 -13.65 -11.48 -7.12
N GLY A 142 -12.42 -11.00 -6.90
CA GLY A 142 -11.21 -11.82 -6.82
C GLY A 142 -11.28 -12.85 -5.70
N VAL A 143 -11.70 -12.45 -4.49
CA VAL A 143 -11.88 -13.36 -3.36
C VAL A 143 -12.94 -14.43 -3.66
N ALA A 144 -14.07 -14.07 -4.27
CA ALA A 144 -15.10 -15.03 -4.67
C ALA A 144 -14.58 -16.07 -5.69
N ILE A 145 -13.78 -15.62 -6.66
CA ILE A 145 -13.16 -16.50 -7.67
C ILE A 145 -12.12 -17.42 -7.01
N ILE A 146 -11.28 -16.90 -6.12
CA ILE A 146 -10.23 -17.67 -5.43
C ILE A 146 -10.82 -18.75 -4.51
N ASN A 147 -11.92 -18.43 -3.82
CA ASN A 147 -12.62 -19.42 -2.97
C ASN A 147 -13.19 -20.60 -3.77
N THR A 148 -13.46 -20.41 -5.06
CA THR A 148 -14.00 -21.45 -5.94
C THR A 148 -12.89 -22.28 -6.59
N PHE A 149 -11.78 -21.65 -7.01
CA PHE A 149 -10.68 -22.30 -7.71
C PHE A 149 -9.32 -21.93 -7.14
N LYS A 150 -8.71 -22.84 -6.36
CA LYS A 150 -7.36 -22.66 -5.80
C LYS A 150 -6.27 -22.51 -6.89
N VAL A 151 -6.50 -23.07 -8.08
CA VAL A 151 -5.61 -22.92 -9.25
C VAL A 151 -5.53 -21.47 -9.72
N THR A 152 -6.58 -20.66 -9.50
CA THR A 152 -6.61 -19.25 -9.92
C THR A 152 -5.52 -18.43 -9.23
N LEU A 153 -5.19 -18.72 -7.96
CA LEU A 153 -4.10 -18.03 -7.25
C LEU A 153 -2.74 -18.21 -7.95
N ILE A 154 -2.44 -19.44 -8.37
CA ILE A 154 -1.19 -19.76 -9.07
C ILE A 154 -1.17 -19.06 -10.43
N LEU A 155 -2.30 -19.07 -11.15
CA LEU A 155 -2.43 -18.46 -12.47
C LEU A 155 -2.30 -16.93 -12.41
N PHE A 156 -2.93 -16.29 -11.42
CA PHE A 156 -2.84 -14.85 -11.19
C PHE A 156 -1.44 -14.43 -10.77
N GLY A 157 -0.79 -15.21 -9.90
CA GLY A 157 0.61 -15.00 -9.52
C GLY A 157 1.56 -15.11 -10.71
N LEU A 158 1.38 -16.13 -11.57
CA LEU A 158 2.15 -16.29 -12.81
C LEU A 158 1.92 -15.14 -13.79
N PHE A 159 0.67 -14.70 -13.93
CA PHE A 159 0.33 -13.57 -14.80
C PHE A 159 0.96 -12.25 -14.32
N LEU A 160 0.99 -12.02 -13.00
CA LEU A 160 1.65 -10.85 -12.39
C LEU A 160 3.16 -10.91 -12.57
N LEU A 161 3.79 -12.08 -12.38
CA LEU A 161 5.22 -12.27 -12.67
C LEU A 161 5.53 -12.00 -14.14
N TYR A 162 4.72 -12.54 -15.05
CA TYR A 162 4.88 -12.29 -16.48
C TYR A 162 4.76 -10.80 -16.83
N SER A 163 3.73 -10.12 -16.33
CA SER A 163 3.53 -8.69 -16.56
C SER A 163 4.66 -7.84 -15.98
N GLY A 164 5.15 -8.19 -14.78
CA GLY A 164 6.28 -7.54 -14.14
C GLY A 164 7.57 -7.69 -14.95
N ILE A 165 7.88 -8.90 -15.43
CA ILE A 165 9.05 -9.16 -16.27
C ILE A 165 8.94 -8.41 -17.60
N LYS A 166 7.76 -8.40 -18.23
CA LYS A 166 7.54 -7.71 -19.49
C LYS A 166 7.71 -6.18 -19.36
N LEU A 167 7.28 -5.60 -18.24
CA LEU A 167 7.50 -4.18 -17.95
C LEU A 167 8.99 -3.86 -17.82
N LEU A 168 9.77 -4.73 -17.18
CA LEU A 168 11.23 -4.59 -17.06
C LEU A 168 11.96 -4.73 -18.41
N GLN A 169 11.40 -5.49 -19.35
CA GLN A 169 11.97 -5.68 -20.69
C GLN A 169 11.51 -4.62 -21.71
N SER A 170 10.44 -3.87 -21.41
CA SER A 170 9.87 -2.84 -22.30
C SER A 170 10.52 -1.46 -22.13
N HIS A 171 11.65 -1.38 -21.41
CA HIS A 171 12.39 -0.13 -21.16
C HIS A 171 13.84 -0.23 -21.63
#